data_AF-A0A829CWB8-F1
#
_entry.id   AF-A0A829CWB8-F1
#
_cell.length_a   1.000
_cell.length_b   1.000
_cell.length_c   1.000
_cell.angle_alpha   90.00
_cell.angle_beta   90.00
_cell.angle_gamma   90.00
#
_symmetry.space_group_name_H-M   'P 1'
#
loop_
_entity.id
_entity.type
_entity.pdbx_description
1 polymer ?
#
loop_
_entity_poly.entity_id
_entity_poly.type
_entity_poly.pdbx_seq_one_letter_code
_entity_poly.pdbx_strand_id
1 'polypeptide(L)' 'KMIWKINRRQNIISRELQFEPNPMTNKYPYDLTS' A
#
# COMPACT_ATOMS: atom_id res chain seq x y z
N LYS A 1 0.30 5.09 -6.57
CA LYS A 1 0.85 6.36 -6.01
C LYS A 1 1.50 6.06 -4.66
N MET A 2 2.66 6.63 -4.34
CA MET A 2 3.36 6.38 -3.07
C MET A 2 3.26 7.62 -2.17
N ILE A 3 2.69 7.48 -0.98
CA ILE A 3 2.51 8.59 -0.03
C ILE A 3 3.24 8.24 1.28
N TRP A 4 4.16 9.12 1.68
CA TRP A 4 4.90 9.00 2.93
C TRP A 4 4.24 9.86 4.02
N LYS A 5 4.15 9.33 5.24
CA LYS A 5 3.62 10.04 6.41
C LYS A 5 4.64 9.97 7.55
N ILE A 6 4.95 11.13 8.14
CA ILE A 6 5.86 11.24 9.29
C ILE A 6 5.05 11.65 10.51
N ASN A 7 5.04 10.81 11.53
CA ASN A 7 4.49 11.14 12.84
C ASN A 7 5.65 11.46 13.81
N ARG A 8 5.93 12.75 13.99
CA ARG A 8 7.03 13.22 14.85
C ARG A 8 6.79 13.00 16.34
N ARG A 9 5.51 12.97 16.77
CA ARG A 9 5.15 12.73 18.17
C ARG A 9 5.46 11.29 18.61
N GLN A 10 5.32 10.35 17.69
CA GLN A 10 5.64 8.93 17.91
C GLN A 10 7.02 8.54 17.36
N ASN A 11 7.71 9.46 16.67
CA ASN A 11 8.94 9.18 15.92
C ASN A 11 8.79 8.02 14.90
N ILE A 12 7.64 7.97 14.21
CA ILE A 12 7.32 6.91 13.24
C ILE A 12 7.29 7.49 11.83
N ILE A 13 7.89 6.77 10.89
CA ILE A 13 7.72 6.98 9.46
C ILE A 13 6.90 5.82 8.92
N SER A 14 5.80 6.13 8.23
CA SER A 14 4.90 5.14 7.63
C SER A 14 4.63 5.48 6.17
N ARG A 15 4.18 4.48 5.41
CA ARG A 15 3.91 4.62 3.98
C ARG A 15 2.70 3.79 3.60
N GLU A 16 1.75 4.44 2.95
CA GLU A 16 0.61 3.76 2.36
C GLU A 16 0.92 3.46 0.90
N LEU A 17 0.83 2.18 0.56
CA LEU A 17 1.07 1.70 -0.79
C LEU A 17 -0.28 1.48 -1.47
N GLN A 18 -0.62 2.38 -2.39
CA GLN A 18 -1.79 2.24 -3.24
C GLN A 18 -1.38 1.48 -4.49
N PHE A 19 -1.96 0.30 -4.66
CA PHE A 19 -1.83 -0.50 -5.87
C PHE A 19 -3.12 -0.44 -6.67
N GLU A 20 -2.98 -0.47 -7.98
CA GLU A 20 -4.09 -0.80 -8.88
C GLU A 20 -4.17 -2.33 -9.02
N PRO A 21 -5.37 -2.90 -9.30
CA PRO A 21 -5.47 -4.31 -9.62
C PRO A 21 -4.68 -4.61 -10.90
N ASN A 22 -4.16 -5.83 -11.02
CA ASN A 22 -3.52 -6.26 -12.25
C ASN A 22 -4.54 -6.19 -13.39
N PRO A 23 -4.28 -5.44 -14.48
CA PRO A 23 -5.25 -5.27 -15.56
C PRO A 23 -5.60 -6.58 -16.28
N MET A 24 -4.74 -7.59 -16.22
CA MET A 24 -4.95 -8.89 -16.87
C MET A 24 -5.82 -9.84 -16.05
N THR A 25 -5.77 -9.75 -14.72
CA THR A 25 -6.47 -10.69 -13.82
C THR A 25 -7.53 -10.01 -12.96
N ASN A 26 -7.60 -8.68 -12.99
CA ASN A 26 -8.40 -7.81 -12.13
C ASN A 26 -8.23 -8.12 -10.62
N LYS A 27 -7.06 -8.65 -10.24
CA LYS A 27 -6.75 -9.04 -8.85
C LYS A 27 -5.67 -8.14 -8.29
N TYR A 28 -5.77 -7.84 -7.00
CA TYR A 28 -4.70 -7.15 -6.30
C TYR A 28 -3.52 -8.10 -6.03
N PRO A 29 -2.27 -7.61 -6.10
CA PRO A 29 -1.08 -8.45 -5.95
C PRO A 29 -0.88 -9.04 -4.54
N TYR A 30 -1.64 -8.57 -3.55
CA TYR A 30 -1.64 -9.05 -2.16
C TYR A 30 -2.93 -9.78 -1.80
N ASP A 31 -3.76 -10.09 -2.80
CA ASP A 31 -4.98 -10.89 -2.63
C ASP A 31 -4.58 -12.37 -2.47
N LEU A 32 -3.95 -12.66 -1.33
CA LEU A 32 -3.60 -14.01 -0.86
C LEU A 32 -4.89 -14.69 -0.43
N THR A 33 -5.68 -15.10 -1.42
CA THR A 33 -6.82 -15.97 -1.19
C THR A 33 -6.31 -17.34 -0.72
N SER A 34 -6.80 -17.75 0.45
CA SER A 34 -6.54 -19.06 1.08
C SER A 34 -6.99 -20.22 0.22
#